data_AF-Q5WAU9-F1
#
_entry.id   AF-Q5WAU9-F1
#
_cell.length_a   1.000
_cell.length_b   1.000
_cell.length_c   1.000
_cell.angle_alpha   90.00
_cell.angle_beta   90.00
_cell.angle_gamma   90.00
#
_symmetry.space_group_name_H-M   'P 1'
#
loop_
_entity.id
_entity.type
_entity.pdbx_description
1 polymer ?
#
loop_
_entity_poly.entity_id
_entity_poly.type
_entity_poly.pdbx_seq_one_letter_code
_entity_poly.pdbx_strand_id
1 'polypeptide(L)'
;MRHKTSPSHSVAFPLNLNSIFNNTFKNEDYFTMPKAPFFHLLRVLVEFSLCLFYDKTKHHMAGAKVGWMMKKGIWIPIVVLIALGGGVAMAFALNGSDDIALTDDFTSSFLDPEVETDDGFHYFQSEKNNFSMWFPAGYYIEDDPVRYESKDHFEFLNIYEEETTTSKDRGYTGYIQLTYENNVSEHEAKIQLQILLEDLGFNDQYEELQTENATIYYGSSYYTLEGKRGVTYDPATHSANQYFALVQSHDAKEFITVDYRILCDDYESCEVNNERESRFFDTLIQSIRFQK
;
A
#
# COMPACT_ATOMS: atom_id res chain seq x y z
N MET A 1 -44.56 -6.04 -22.55
CA MET A 1 -44.60 -7.43 -22.06
C MET A 1 -44.05 -8.37 -23.11
N ARG A 2 -42.82 -8.87 -22.92
CA ARG A 2 -42.32 -10.18 -23.37
C ARG A 2 -40.90 -10.34 -22.79
N HIS A 3 -40.81 -11.13 -21.73
CA HIS A 3 -39.55 -11.65 -21.21
C HIS A 3 -38.95 -12.64 -22.22
N LYS A 4 -37.63 -12.58 -22.41
CA LYS A 4 -36.84 -13.66 -22.99
C LYS A 4 -35.76 -14.04 -21.99
N THR A 5 -35.95 -15.19 -21.36
CA THR A 5 -34.96 -15.90 -20.54
C THR A 5 -34.01 -16.65 -21.48
N SER A 6 -32.70 -16.55 -21.23
CA SER A 6 -31.65 -17.37 -21.85
C SER A 6 -31.01 -18.26 -20.76
N PRO A 7 -30.60 -19.50 -21.06
CA PRO A 7 -30.28 -20.50 -20.04
C PRO A 7 -28.84 -20.36 -19.51
N SER A 8 -28.71 -20.59 -18.20
CA SER A 8 -27.45 -20.67 -17.46
C SER A 8 -26.66 -21.93 -17.84
N HIS A 9 -25.41 -21.77 -18.25
CA HIS A 9 -24.44 -22.86 -18.35
C HIS A 9 -23.51 -22.84 -17.13
N SER A 10 -23.63 -23.87 -16.29
CA SER A 10 -22.75 -24.13 -15.15
C SER A 10 -21.47 -24.82 -15.62
N VAL A 11 -20.31 -24.22 -15.37
CA VAL A 11 -18.99 -24.86 -15.51
C VAL A 11 -18.43 -25.06 -14.10
N ALA A 12 -18.16 -26.31 -13.73
CA ALA A 12 -17.56 -26.68 -12.45
C ALA A 12 -16.04 -26.78 -12.61
N PHE A 13 -15.28 -26.09 -11.75
CA PHE A 13 -13.85 -26.32 -11.54
C PHE A 13 -13.62 -26.97 -10.17
N PRO A 14 -12.80 -28.03 -10.04
CA PRO A 14 -12.48 -28.65 -8.77
C PRO A 14 -11.30 -27.94 -8.08
N LEU A 15 -11.52 -27.42 -6.87
CA LEU A 15 -10.43 -26.97 -5.97
C LEU A 15 -9.90 -28.15 -5.16
N ASN A 16 -8.59 -28.37 -5.21
CA ASN A 16 -7.87 -29.42 -4.48
C ASN A 16 -7.34 -28.85 -3.15
N LEU A 17 -8.00 -29.20 -2.04
CA LEU A 17 -7.79 -28.66 -0.68
C LEU A 17 -6.59 -29.23 0.09
N ASN A 18 -5.73 -30.04 -0.54
CA ASN A 18 -4.64 -30.73 0.16
C ASN A 18 -3.31 -29.96 0.27
N SER A 19 -3.25 -28.71 -0.19
CA SER A 19 -2.01 -27.91 -0.19
C SER A 19 -1.82 -27.03 1.05
N ILE A 20 -2.82 -26.90 1.93
CA ILE A 20 -2.81 -25.91 3.03
C ILE A 20 -2.26 -26.49 4.34
N PHE A 21 -2.07 -27.81 4.44
CA PHE A 21 -1.58 -28.44 5.66
C PHE A 21 -0.14 -28.93 5.50
N ASN A 22 0.83 -28.06 5.75
CA ASN A 22 2.12 -28.38 6.37
C ASN A 22 3.01 -27.14 6.40
N ASN A 23 3.09 -26.46 7.54
CA ASN A 23 4.34 -26.01 8.17
C ASN A 23 4.05 -25.10 9.36
N THR A 24 3.75 -25.72 10.50
CA THR A 24 3.90 -25.09 11.81
C THR A 24 4.92 -25.92 12.56
N PHE A 25 6.09 -25.34 12.87
CA PHE A 25 6.83 -25.48 14.13
C PHE A 25 8.33 -25.22 13.96
N LYS A 26 8.83 -24.39 14.89
CA LYS A 26 10.20 -24.25 15.44
C LYS A 26 11.15 -23.28 14.74
N ASN A 27 11.37 -22.13 15.39
CA ASN A 27 12.60 -21.95 16.16
C ASN A 27 12.48 -20.75 17.11
N GLU A 28 12.51 -21.04 18.41
CA GLU A 28 13.08 -20.14 19.43
C GLU A 28 14.60 -20.31 19.36
N ASP A 29 15.36 -19.21 19.34
CA ASP A 29 16.46 -18.94 20.29
C ASP A 29 17.52 -17.91 19.79
N TYR A 30 17.92 -17.03 20.74
CA TYR A 30 19.10 -16.14 20.82
C TYR A 30 19.21 -14.88 19.92
N PHE A 31 19.22 -13.69 20.56
CA PHE A 31 20.48 -13.03 20.92
C PHE A 31 20.28 -11.92 21.98
N THR A 32 21.14 -11.94 23.00
CA THR A 32 21.32 -10.90 24.01
C THR A 32 22.65 -10.19 23.75
N MET A 33 22.68 -8.85 23.69
CA MET A 33 23.80 -7.91 24.01
C MET A 33 23.60 -6.52 23.33
N PRO A 34 24.36 -5.46 23.66
CA PRO A 34 24.34 -4.69 24.90
C PRO A 34 24.00 -3.19 24.65
N LYS A 35 23.21 -2.57 25.54
CA LYS A 35 22.99 -1.12 25.54
C LYS A 35 24.26 -0.39 26.01
N ALA A 36 25.09 0.12 25.09
CA ALA A 36 25.91 1.35 25.25
C ALA A 36 26.97 1.45 24.13
N PRO A 37 26.71 2.27 23.10
CA PRO A 37 27.56 3.46 22.93
C PRO A 37 26.75 4.75 22.63
N PHE A 38 25.43 4.64 22.44
CA PHE A 38 24.59 5.73 21.94
C PHE A 38 24.41 6.88 22.95
N PHE A 39 24.32 6.57 24.25
CA PHE A 39 24.17 7.59 25.29
C PHE A 39 25.41 8.47 25.47
N HIS A 40 26.60 7.97 25.13
CA HIS A 40 27.83 8.75 25.22
C HIS A 40 27.92 9.79 24.10
N LEU A 41 27.47 9.45 22.89
CA LEU A 41 27.42 10.37 21.75
C LEU A 41 26.38 11.48 21.95
N LEU A 42 25.21 11.12 22.49
CA LEU A 42 24.13 12.07 22.78
C LEU A 42 24.52 13.07 23.87
N ARG A 43 25.25 12.61 24.90
CA ARG A 43 25.75 13.49 25.97
C ARG A 43 26.81 14.47 25.45
N VAL A 44 27.71 14.03 24.57
CA VAL A 44 28.72 14.91 23.96
C VAL A 44 28.05 15.99 23.09
N LEU A 45 27.02 15.63 22.31
CA LEU A 45 26.29 16.58 21.47
C LEU A 45 25.50 17.62 22.26
N VAL A 46 24.91 17.23 23.41
CA VAL A 46 24.18 18.14 24.30
C VAL A 46 25.14 19.09 25.03
N GLU A 47 26.28 18.59 25.52
CA GLU A 47 27.30 19.44 26.18
C GLU A 47 27.96 20.42 25.18
N PHE A 48 28.19 20.01 23.93
CA PHE A 48 28.72 20.90 22.88
C PHE A 48 27.73 22.02 22.52
N SER A 49 26.44 21.69 22.49
CA SER A 49 25.37 22.67 22.23
C SER A 49 25.26 23.68 23.37
N LEU A 50 25.33 23.25 24.64
CA LEU A 50 25.28 24.15 25.79
C LEU A 50 26.50 25.11 25.87
N CYS A 51 27.69 24.67 25.45
CA CYS A 51 28.87 25.54 25.35
C CYS A 51 28.70 26.67 24.31
N LEU A 52 28.00 26.41 23.20
CA LEU A 52 27.73 27.45 22.19
C LEU A 52 26.71 28.50 22.66
N PHE A 53 25.90 28.20 23.69
CA PHE A 53 24.90 29.12 24.23
C PHE A 53 25.32 29.87 25.50
N TYR A 54 26.36 29.42 26.22
CA TYR A 54 26.72 29.98 27.54
C TYR A 54 27.77 31.11 27.52
N ASP A 55 28.47 31.35 26.40
CA ASP A 55 29.54 32.37 26.35
C ASP A 55 29.10 33.73 25.76
N LYS A 56 28.02 34.32 26.32
CA LYS A 56 27.65 35.69 25.94
C LYS A 56 26.98 36.55 27.00
N THR A 57 27.35 36.37 28.28
CA THR A 57 27.00 37.35 29.32
C THR A 57 28.09 37.46 30.38
N LYS A 58 29.24 38.07 30.04
CA LYS A 58 30.06 38.77 31.02
C LYS A 58 31.03 39.77 30.38
N HIS A 59 31.11 40.95 31.01
CA HIS A 59 32.03 42.08 30.82
C HIS A 59 31.61 43.21 29.86
N HIS A 60 31.03 44.25 30.47
CA HIS A 60 31.17 45.64 30.05
C HIS A 60 32.60 46.13 30.36
N MET A 61 33.33 46.62 29.36
CA MET A 61 33.82 48.01 29.24
C MET A 61 34.94 48.14 28.18
N ALA A 62 34.88 49.28 27.48
CA ALA A 62 35.93 49.92 26.66
C ALA A 62 36.18 49.39 25.23
N GLY A 63 35.50 50.04 24.28
CA GLY A 63 36.15 50.75 23.17
C GLY A 63 36.82 49.94 22.06
N ALA A 64 36.09 49.67 20.98
CA ALA A 64 36.52 49.89 19.59
C ALA A 64 35.40 49.48 18.62
N LYS A 65 35.04 50.38 17.71
CA LYS A 65 34.18 50.09 16.56
C LYS A 65 34.92 49.17 15.59
N VAL A 66 34.39 47.97 15.34
CA VAL A 66 34.51 47.31 14.03
C VAL A 66 33.12 46.76 13.68
N GLY A 67 32.57 47.30 12.61
CA GLY A 67 31.26 46.90 12.12
C GLY A 67 31.33 45.54 11.43
N TRP A 68 30.50 44.60 11.89
CA TRP A 68 29.98 43.55 11.04
C TRP A 68 28.50 43.37 11.37
N MET A 69 27.65 44.03 10.60
CA MET A 69 26.20 43.86 10.65
C MET A 69 25.84 42.52 10.01
N MET A 70 25.89 41.43 10.79
CA MET A 70 25.13 40.24 10.43
C MET A 70 23.66 40.49 10.80
N LYS A 71 22.81 40.68 9.77
CA LYS A 71 21.35 40.79 9.92
C LYS A 71 20.83 39.52 10.61
N LYS A 72 20.34 39.66 11.84
CA LYS A 72 19.76 38.59 12.68
C LYS A 72 18.41 38.03 12.16
N GLY A 73 18.10 38.19 10.87
CA GLY A 73 16.79 37.86 10.29
C GLY A 73 16.77 36.71 9.30
N ILE A 74 17.90 36.05 9.01
CA ILE A 74 17.99 35.06 7.92
C ILE A 74 18.25 33.62 8.43
N TRP A 75 18.59 33.43 9.71
CA TRP A 75 18.90 32.09 10.24
C TRP A 75 17.67 31.33 10.76
N ILE A 76 16.59 32.02 11.12
CA ILE A 76 15.36 31.38 11.61
C ILE A 76 14.67 30.52 10.53
N PRO A 77 14.53 30.94 9.25
CA PRO A 77 13.90 30.08 8.25
C PRO A 77 14.73 28.82 7.91
N ILE A 78 16.06 28.87 8.01
CA ILE A 78 16.93 27.72 7.71
C ILE A 78 16.85 26.66 8.81
N VAL A 79 16.80 27.08 10.09
CA VAL A 79 16.64 26.13 11.20
C VAL A 79 15.23 25.53 11.22
N VAL A 80 14.20 26.28 10.82
CA VAL A 80 12.83 25.76 10.66
C VAL A 80 12.73 24.81 9.46
N LEU A 81 13.40 25.08 8.35
CA LEU A 81 13.48 24.16 7.20
C LEU A 81 14.23 22.86 7.53
N ILE A 82 15.29 22.91 8.34
CA ILE A 82 16.01 21.72 8.81
C ILE A 82 15.21 20.97 9.89
N ALA A 83 14.43 21.65 10.73
CA ALA A 83 13.56 21.00 11.70
C ALA A 83 12.30 20.40 11.07
N LEU A 84 11.79 20.98 9.99
CA LEU A 84 10.66 20.45 9.22
C LEU A 84 11.09 19.35 8.24
N GLY A 85 12.24 19.48 7.58
CA GLY A 85 12.77 18.44 6.67
C GLY A 85 13.52 17.30 7.38
N GLY A 86 14.15 17.57 8.54
CA GLY A 86 14.86 16.57 9.33
C GLY A 86 14.01 15.90 10.41
N GLY A 87 12.82 16.44 10.70
CA GLY A 87 11.88 15.88 11.68
C GLY A 87 11.02 14.75 11.12
N VAL A 88 10.76 14.76 9.81
CA VAL A 88 9.95 13.71 9.14
C VAL A 88 10.78 12.45 8.89
N ALA A 89 12.08 12.56 8.61
CA ALA A 89 12.97 11.40 8.46
C ALA A 89 13.19 10.60 9.77
N MET A 90 12.93 11.18 10.95
CA MET A 90 13.07 10.46 12.22
C MET A 90 11.84 9.62 12.61
N ALA A 91 10.70 9.79 11.95
CA ALA A 91 9.55 8.89 12.13
C ALA A 91 9.73 7.58 11.37
N PHE A 92 10.43 7.60 10.23
CA PHE A 92 10.82 6.38 9.49
C PHE A 92 11.77 5.47 10.29
N ALA A 93 12.62 6.04 11.15
CA ALA A 93 13.65 5.28 11.86
C ALA A 93 13.17 4.53 13.13
N LEU A 94 11.92 4.68 13.55
CA LEU A 94 11.40 4.03 14.76
C LEU A 94 10.33 2.97 14.50
N ASN A 95 9.93 2.77 13.24
CA ASN A 95 9.05 1.66 12.80
C ASN A 95 9.61 0.88 11.59
N GLY A 96 10.70 1.33 10.98
CA GLY A 96 11.21 0.83 9.69
C GLY A 96 12.15 -0.39 9.72
N SER A 97 12.07 -1.29 10.72
CA SER A 97 12.85 -2.55 10.69
C SER A 97 12.02 -3.80 10.48
N ASP A 98 10.70 -3.74 10.69
CA ASP A 98 9.85 -4.93 10.79
C ASP A 98 8.72 -4.93 9.74
N ASP A 99 8.79 -4.06 8.72
CA ASP A 99 7.83 -4.10 7.60
C ASP A 99 8.22 -5.21 6.62
N ILE A 100 7.34 -6.19 6.44
CA ILE A 100 7.55 -7.30 5.50
C ILE A 100 7.81 -6.81 4.08
N ALA A 101 7.21 -5.69 3.66
CA ALA A 101 7.41 -5.14 2.31
C ALA A 101 8.88 -4.79 2.05
N LEU A 102 9.58 -4.32 3.07
CA LEU A 102 11.00 -3.90 3.00
C LEU A 102 11.98 -5.02 3.39
N THR A 103 11.52 -6.06 4.08
CA THR A 103 12.38 -7.13 4.60
C THR A 103 12.31 -8.42 3.79
N ASP A 104 11.25 -8.63 3.02
CA ASP A 104 11.17 -9.70 2.02
C ASP A 104 12.03 -9.35 0.78
N ASP A 105 13.01 -10.20 0.47
CA ASP A 105 14.00 -9.94 -0.60
C ASP A 105 13.34 -9.77 -1.99
N PHE A 106 12.27 -10.52 -2.27
CA PHE A 106 11.59 -10.45 -3.55
C PHE A 106 10.77 -9.16 -3.66
N THR A 107 9.90 -8.90 -2.68
CA THR A 107 9.04 -7.72 -2.63
C THR A 107 9.88 -6.44 -2.63
N SER A 108 10.89 -6.36 -1.76
CA SER A 108 11.73 -5.18 -1.63
C SER A 108 12.51 -4.83 -2.91
N SER A 109 12.74 -5.81 -3.81
CA SER A 109 13.40 -5.57 -5.09
C SER A 109 12.61 -4.66 -6.05
N PHE A 110 11.29 -4.52 -5.82
CA PHE A 110 10.42 -3.63 -6.59
C PHE A 110 10.22 -2.25 -5.94
N LEU A 111 10.74 -2.04 -4.74
CA LEU A 111 10.44 -0.85 -3.94
C LEU A 111 11.59 0.16 -3.99
N ASP A 112 11.23 1.45 -4.02
CA ASP A 112 12.17 2.56 -3.87
C ASP A 112 11.85 3.35 -2.58
N PRO A 113 12.60 3.14 -1.48
CA PRO A 113 12.35 3.81 -0.21
C PRO A 113 12.76 5.29 -0.22
N GLU A 114 13.43 5.78 -1.27
CA GLU A 114 13.81 7.20 -1.38
C GLU A 114 12.68 8.07 -1.91
N VAL A 115 11.67 7.47 -2.56
CA VAL A 115 10.51 8.19 -3.10
C VAL A 115 9.44 8.35 -2.02
N GLU A 116 9.09 9.60 -1.73
CA GLU A 116 8.05 9.94 -0.75
C GLU A 116 6.66 9.47 -1.23
N THR A 117 5.93 8.82 -0.32
CA THR A 117 4.55 8.35 -0.52
C THR A 117 3.71 8.67 0.73
N ASP A 118 2.40 8.44 0.66
CA ASP A 118 1.54 8.60 1.84
C ASP A 118 1.87 7.58 2.95
N ASP A 119 1.56 7.94 4.20
CA ASP A 119 1.77 7.09 5.36
C ASP A 119 1.16 5.69 5.16
N GLY A 120 1.98 4.64 5.37
CA GLY A 120 1.55 3.25 5.23
C GLY A 120 1.76 2.65 3.83
N PHE A 121 2.50 3.34 2.96
CA PHE A 121 2.85 2.84 1.63
C PHE A 121 4.36 3.03 1.33
N HIS A 122 4.81 2.36 0.27
CA HIS A 122 6.12 2.47 -0.35
C HIS A 122 5.96 2.69 -1.86
N TYR A 123 6.91 3.36 -2.50
CA TYR A 123 6.88 3.47 -3.95
C TYR A 123 7.26 2.13 -4.59
N PHE A 124 6.42 1.63 -5.49
CA PHE A 124 6.63 0.40 -6.24
C PHE A 124 6.79 0.69 -7.72
N GLN A 125 7.75 0.02 -8.35
CA GLN A 125 7.98 0.03 -9.79
C GLN A 125 7.83 -1.39 -10.34
N SER A 126 6.97 -1.57 -11.35
CA SER A 126 6.78 -2.87 -11.99
C SER A 126 8.06 -3.37 -12.67
N GLU A 127 8.21 -4.68 -12.86
CA GLU A 127 9.48 -5.28 -13.34
C GLU A 127 9.92 -4.73 -14.69
N LYS A 128 8.95 -4.51 -15.59
CA LYS A 128 9.21 -3.98 -16.93
C LYS A 128 9.15 -2.45 -16.99
N ASN A 129 9.04 -1.78 -15.84
CA ASN A 129 8.87 -0.34 -15.74
C ASN A 129 7.66 0.14 -16.56
N ASN A 130 6.57 -0.64 -16.56
CA ASN A 130 5.35 -0.35 -17.30
C ASN A 130 4.39 0.53 -16.49
N PHE A 131 4.38 0.33 -15.17
CA PHE A 131 3.57 1.15 -14.25
C PHE A 131 4.27 1.27 -12.90
N SER A 132 3.85 2.26 -12.13
CA SER A 132 4.19 2.41 -10.72
C SER A 132 2.93 2.55 -9.88
N MET A 133 3.04 2.25 -8.58
CA MET A 133 1.97 2.45 -7.62
C MET A 133 2.54 2.66 -6.22
N TRP A 134 1.67 3.00 -5.28
CA TRP A 134 1.98 2.94 -3.85
C TRP A 134 1.66 1.55 -3.34
N PHE A 135 2.70 0.80 -3.00
CA PHE A 135 2.60 -0.55 -2.47
C PHE A 135 2.42 -0.51 -0.96
N PRO A 136 1.43 -1.22 -0.40
CA PRO A 136 1.08 -1.07 1.00
C PRO A 136 2.12 -1.70 1.94
N ALA A 137 2.42 -0.99 3.03
CA ALA A 137 3.20 -1.51 4.14
C ALA A 137 2.48 -2.69 4.81
N GLY A 138 3.22 -3.68 5.29
CA GLY A 138 2.65 -4.89 5.88
C GLY A 138 2.14 -5.90 4.85
N TYR A 139 2.42 -5.69 3.56
CA TYR A 139 2.10 -6.62 2.49
C TYR A 139 3.36 -7.13 1.79
N TYR A 140 3.25 -8.29 1.13
CA TYR A 140 4.35 -8.89 0.38
C TYR A 140 3.86 -9.63 -0.87
N ILE A 141 4.77 -9.85 -1.81
CA ILE A 141 4.56 -10.68 -3.00
C ILE A 141 5.40 -11.95 -2.81
N GLU A 142 4.81 -13.11 -3.04
CA GLU A 142 5.58 -14.36 -3.02
C GLU A 142 6.29 -14.60 -4.36
N ASP A 143 7.58 -14.94 -4.31
CA ASP A 143 8.39 -15.39 -5.46
C ASP A 143 7.98 -16.81 -5.90
N ASP A 144 6.76 -16.93 -6.41
CA ASP A 144 6.17 -18.14 -6.98
C ASP A 144 5.56 -17.79 -8.35
N PRO A 145 5.90 -18.50 -9.44
CA PRO A 145 5.33 -18.26 -10.78
C PRO A 145 3.79 -18.35 -10.86
N VAL A 146 3.13 -18.99 -9.88
CA VAL A 146 1.66 -19.03 -9.78
C VAL A 146 1.09 -17.75 -9.14
N ARG A 147 1.94 -16.98 -8.45
CA ARG A 147 1.58 -15.80 -7.65
C ARG A 147 2.17 -14.50 -8.21
N TYR A 148 3.15 -14.61 -9.09
CA TYR A 148 3.75 -13.51 -9.81
C TYR A 148 4.14 -13.94 -11.24
N GLU A 149 3.79 -13.13 -12.24
CA GLU A 149 4.25 -13.32 -13.61
C GLU A 149 4.46 -11.98 -14.31
N SER A 150 5.59 -11.82 -14.99
CA SER A 150 5.89 -10.63 -15.81
C SER A 150 6.29 -11.03 -17.23
N LYS A 151 5.59 -10.46 -18.21
CA LYS A 151 5.75 -10.62 -19.66
C LYS A 151 5.71 -9.25 -20.34
N ASP A 152 6.07 -9.18 -21.61
CA ASP A 152 6.19 -7.91 -22.35
C ASP A 152 4.91 -7.06 -22.35
N HIS A 153 3.74 -7.70 -22.40
CA HIS A 153 2.42 -7.03 -22.49
C HIS A 153 1.48 -7.37 -21.33
N PHE A 154 2.00 -8.03 -20.29
CA PHE A 154 1.20 -8.57 -19.20
C PHE A 154 2.03 -8.66 -17.92
N GLU A 155 1.48 -8.21 -16.80
CA GLU A 155 2.08 -8.41 -15.49
C GLU A 155 0.99 -8.76 -14.48
N PHE A 156 1.26 -9.74 -13.62
CA PHE A 156 0.31 -10.27 -12.65
C PHE A 156 0.98 -10.40 -11.29
N LEU A 157 0.32 -9.90 -10.25
CA LEU A 157 0.80 -9.94 -8.87
C LEU A 157 -0.32 -10.33 -7.91
N ASN A 158 -0.04 -11.30 -7.06
CA ASN A 158 -0.79 -11.54 -5.85
C ASN A 158 -0.01 -10.96 -4.66
N ILE A 159 -0.65 -10.06 -3.93
CA ILE A 159 -0.08 -9.28 -2.84
C ILE A 159 -0.85 -9.65 -1.56
N TYR A 160 -0.15 -10.15 -0.56
CA TYR A 160 -0.73 -10.71 0.67
C TYR A 160 -0.41 -9.84 1.86
N GLU A 161 -1.39 -9.56 2.72
CA GLU A 161 -1.14 -8.93 4.01
C GLU A 161 -0.45 -9.94 4.95
N GLU A 162 0.60 -9.52 5.66
CA GLU A 162 1.23 -10.35 6.67
C GLU A 162 0.31 -10.56 7.89
N GLU A 163 0.26 -11.80 8.37
CA GLU A 163 -0.41 -12.15 9.61
C GLU A 163 0.37 -11.66 10.84
N THR A 164 0.09 -10.43 11.26
CA THR A 164 0.64 -9.81 12.47
C THR A 164 -0.32 -9.92 13.66
N THR A 165 0.10 -9.49 14.84
CA THR A 165 -0.82 -9.31 15.99
C THR A 165 -1.94 -8.31 15.65
N THR A 166 -1.63 -7.27 14.88
CA THR A 166 -2.61 -6.26 14.45
C THR A 166 -3.69 -6.85 13.54
N SER A 167 -3.34 -7.70 12.57
CA SER A 167 -4.35 -8.33 11.70
C SER A 167 -5.17 -9.36 12.47
N LYS A 168 -4.58 -10.13 13.38
CA LYS A 168 -5.30 -11.05 14.28
C LYS A 168 -6.27 -10.32 15.21
N ASP A 169 -5.88 -9.16 15.73
CA ASP A 169 -6.77 -8.33 16.57
C ASP A 169 -7.92 -7.72 15.74
N ARG A 170 -7.71 -7.48 14.44
CA ARG A 170 -8.78 -7.08 13.49
C ARG A 170 -9.70 -8.25 13.11
N GLY A 171 -9.20 -9.48 13.15
CA GLY A 171 -9.92 -10.70 12.78
C GLY A 171 -10.06 -10.91 11.27
N TYR A 172 -9.25 -10.22 10.46
CA TYR A 172 -9.18 -10.40 9.02
C TYR A 172 -7.86 -9.93 8.41
N THR A 173 -7.56 -10.48 7.23
CA THR A 173 -6.41 -10.13 6.38
C THR A 173 -6.85 -9.64 5.02
N GLY A 174 -6.03 -8.81 4.40
CA GLY A 174 -6.20 -8.34 3.04
C GLY A 174 -5.46 -9.20 2.01
N TYR A 175 -6.06 -9.32 0.83
CA TYR A 175 -5.45 -9.93 -0.35
C TYR A 175 -5.73 -9.06 -1.56
N ILE A 176 -4.69 -8.67 -2.29
CA ILE A 176 -4.82 -7.88 -3.51
C ILE A 176 -4.30 -8.70 -4.68
N GLN A 177 -5.09 -8.77 -5.75
CA GLN A 177 -4.66 -9.28 -7.04
C GLN A 177 -4.63 -8.12 -8.03
N LEU A 178 -3.49 -7.94 -8.69
CA LEU A 178 -3.28 -6.92 -9.70
C LEU A 178 -2.90 -7.57 -11.03
N THR A 179 -3.56 -7.12 -12.10
CA THR A 179 -3.22 -7.51 -13.47
C THR A 179 -3.05 -6.27 -14.32
N TYR A 180 -1.89 -6.13 -14.96
CA TYR A 180 -1.60 -5.11 -15.96
C TYR A 180 -1.63 -5.74 -17.35
N GLU A 181 -2.23 -5.03 -18.30
CA GLU A 181 -2.17 -5.35 -19.73
C GLU A 181 -1.96 -4.08 -20.56
N ASN A 182 -1.19 -4.19 -21.65
CA ASN A 182 -1.06 -3.15 -22.66
C ASN A 182 -1.21 -3.68 -24.08
N ASN A 183 -1.13 -2.77 -25.06
CA ASN A 183 -1.44 -3.06 -26.46
C ASN A 183 -2.87 -3.62 -26.62
N VAL A 184 -3.77 -3.16 -25.75
CA VAL A 184 -5.18 -3.53 -25.74
C VAL A 184 -6.01 -2.45 -26.44
N SER A 185 -7.20 -2.85 -26.89
CA SER A 185 -8.23 -1.96 -27.40
C SER A 185 -9.18 -1.52 -26.30
N GLU A 186 -9.87 -0.39 -26.53
CA GLU A 186 -10.97 0.05 -25.67
C GLU A 186 -12.06 -1.02 -25.52
N HIS A 187 -12.27 -1.84 -26.55
CA HIS A 187 -13.23 -2.95 -26.48
C HIS A 187 -12.79 -4.04 -25.51
N GLU A 188 -11.50 -4.41 -25.51
CA GLU A 188 -10.93 -5.39 -24.57
C GLU A 188 -11.00 -4.88 -23.14
N ALA A 189 -10.63 -3.61 -22.89
CA ALA A 189 -10.77 -3.00 -21.56
C ALA A 189 -12.23 -3.00 -21.07
N LYS A 190 -13.20 -2.73 -21.96
CA LYS A 190 -14.62 -2.80 -21.61
C LYS A 190 -15.10 -4.21 -21.28
N ILE A 191 -14.62 -5.23 -22.01
CA ILE A 191 -14.90 -6.63 -21.68
C ILE A 191 -14.32 -6.94 -20.30
N GLN A 192 -13.11 -6.49 -20.01
CA GLN A 192 -12.48 -6.73 -18.71
C GLN A 192 -13.23 -6.04 -17.57
N LEU A 193 -13.74 -4.82 -17.76
CA LEU A 193 -14.63 -4.18 -16.79
C LEU A 193 -15.89 -5.01 -16.54
N GLN A 194 -16.50 -5.58 -17.59
CA GLN A 194 -17.68 -6.43 -17.43
C GLN A 194 -17.37 -7.69 -16.64
N ILE A 195 -16.22 -8.32 -16.87
CA ILE A 195 -15.78 -9.49 -16.10
C ILE A 195 -15.63 -9.12 -14.62
N LEU A 196 -14.98 -7.99 -14.30
CA LEU A 196 -14.87 -7.50 -12.91
C LEU A 196 -16.23 -7.27 -12.26
N LEU A 197 -17.18 -6.69 -12.98
CA LEU A 197 -18.53 -6.41 -12.47
C LEU A 197 -19.32 -7.70 -12.24
N GLU A 198 -19.20 -8.69 -13.12
CA GLU A 198 -19.83 -10.00 -12.95
C GLU A 198 -19.25 -10.79 -11.76
N ASP A 199 -17.94 -10.67 -11.53
CA ASP A 199 -17.23 -11.43 -10.49
C ASP A 199 -17.30 -10.78 -9.10
N LEU A 200 -17.22 -9.44 -9.02
CA LEU A 200 -17.01 -8.69 -7.78
C LEU A 200 -18.07 -7.61 -7.54
N GLY A 201 -18.83 -7.22 -8.57
CA GLY A 201 -19.79 -6.14 -8.51
C GLY A 201 -21.14 -6.52 -7.89
N PHE A 202 -21.84 -5.53 -7.35
CA PHE A 202 -23.25 -5.64 -7.00
C PHE A 202 -24.12 -4.99 -8.07
N ASN A 203 -24.91 -5.77 -8.80
CA ASN A 203 -25.82 -5.29 -9.87
C ASN A 203 -25.14 -4.37 -10.91
N ASP A 204 -23.93 -4.72 -11.35
CA ASP A 204 -23.13 -3.96 -12.31
C ASP A 204 -22.86 -2.50 -11.89
N GLN A 205 -22.92 -2.19 -10.60
CA GLN A 205 -22.68 -0.84 -10.07
C GLN A 205 -21.19 -0.56 -9.93
N TYR A 206 -20.76 0.60 -10.40
CA TYR A 206 -19.42 1.16 -10.22
C TYR A 206 -19.48 2.69 -10.27
N GLU A 207 -18.43 3.32 -9.76
CA GLU A 207 -18.14 4.74 -9.85
C GLU A 207 -17.03 4.98 -10.89
N GLU A 208 -17.01 6.18 -11.46
CA GLU A 208 -15.98 6.62 -12.40
C GLU A 208 -15.27 7.84 -11.82
N LEU A 209 -13.94 7.79 -11.76
CA LEU A 209 -13.07 8.88 -11.34
C LEU A 209 -12.06 9.19 -12.45
N GLN A 210 -12.10 10.43 -12.93
CA GLN A 210 -11.12 10.96 -13.87
C GLN A 210 -9.97 11.59 -13.08
N THR A 211 -8.75 11.10 -13.30
CA THR A 211 -7.52 11.66 -12.72
C THR A 211 -6.67 12.31 -13.82
N GLU A 212 -5.59 12.99 -13.43
CA GLU A 212 -4.64 13.55 -14.40
C GLU A 212 -4.02 12.46 -15.30
N ASN A 213 -3.92 11.22 -14.83
CA ASN A 213 -3.15 10.15 -15.47
C ASN A 213 -4.01 9.04 -16.10
N ALA A 214 -5.21 8.82 -15.56
CA ALA A 214 -6.05 7.68 -15.92
C ALA A 214 -7.54 7.95 -15.66
N THR A 215 -8.39 7.17 -16.32
CA THR A 215 -9.78 6.93 -15.91
C THR A 215 -9.82 5.72 -14.97
N ILE A 216 -10.50 5.84 -13.83
CA ILE A 216 -10.65 4.75 -12.85
C ILE A 216 -12.11 4.38 -12.76
N TYR A 217 -12.45 3.13 -13.04
CA TYR A 217 -13.76 2.54 -12.79
C TYR A 217 -13.64 1.65 -11.56
N TYR A 218 -14.36 1.92 -10.48
CA TYR A 218 -14.17 1.21 -9.22
C TYR A 218 -15.47 0.99 -8.46
N GLY A 219 -15.45 0.03 -7.54
CA GLY A 219 -16.60 -0.25 -6.69
C GLY A 219 -16.26 -1.25 -5.60
N SER A 220 -17.28 -1.56 -4.81
CA SER A 220 -17.17 -2.53 -3.73
C SER A 220 -18.47 -3.31 -3.57
N SER A 221 -18.38 -4.45 -2.88
CA SER A 221 -19.52 -5.27 -2.56
C SER A 221 -19.27 -6.11 -1.32
N TYR A 222 -20.35 -6.69 -0.79
CA TYR A 222 -20.26 -7.72 0.23
C TYR A 222 -20.58 -9.08 -0.39
N TYR A 223 -19.62 -10.01 -0.31
CA TYR A 223 -19.77 -11.38 -0.77
C TYR A 223 -19.81 -12.35 0.41
N THR A 224 -20.75 -13.30 0.34
CA THR A 224 -20.79 -14.43 1.28
C THR A 224 -21.31 -15.69 0.59
N LEU A 225 -21.18 -16.82 1.27
CA LEU A 225 -21.69 -18.11 0.83
C LEU A 225 -23.03 -18.40 1.51
N GLU A 226 -24.11 -18.38 0.74
CA GLU A 226 -25.38 -18.96 1.16
C GLU A 226 -25.40 -20.45 0.78
N GLY A 227 -24.98 -21.30 1.73
CA GLY A 227 -24.81 -22.73 1.50
C GLY A 227 -23.62 -23.03 0.59
N LYS A 228 -23.87 -23.28 -0.70
CA LYS A 228 -22.81 -23.50 -1.73
C LYS A 228 -22.81 -22.44 -2.81
N ARG A 229 -23.66 -21.42 -2.68
CA ARG A 229 -23.86 -20.38 -3.69
C ARG A 229 -23.20 -19.10 -3.21
N GLY A 230 -22.33 -18.53 -4.03
CA GLY A 230 -21.84 -17.17 -3.84
C GLY A 230 -22.96 -16.17 -4.03
N VAL A 231 -23.07 -15.21 -3.11
CA VAL A 231 -24.10 -14.18 -3.15
C VAL A 231 -23.46 -12.85 -2.81
N THR A 232 -23.74 -11.86 -3.66
CA THR A 232 -23.25 -10.50 -3.51
C THR A 232 -24.40 -9.59 -3.06
N TYR A 233 -24.12 -8.74 -2.07
CA TYR A 233 -25.06 -7.77 -1.50
C TYR A 233 -24.52 -6.34 -1.63
N ASP A 234 -25.45 -5.41 -1.47
CA ASP A 234 -25.19 -3.98 -1.45
C ASP A 234 -24.24 -3.61 -0.28
N PRO A 235 -23.08 -3.00 -0.55
CA PRO A 235 -22.13 -2.58 0.49
C PRO A 235 -22.69 -1.50 1.43
N ALA A 236 -23.79 -0.82 1.06
CA ALA A 236 -24.48 0.11 1.96
C ALA A 236 -25.25 -0.61 3.09
N THR A 237 -25.53 -1.90 2.93
CA THR A 237 -26.29 -2.70 3.91
C THR A 237 -25.44 -3.71 4.66
N HIS A 238 -24.30 -4.11 4.07
CA HIS A 238 -23.35 -5.05 4.63
C HIS A 238 -21.94 -4.48 4.43
N SER A 239 -21.07 -4.58 5.42
CA SER A 239 -19.69 -4.11 5.27
C SER A 239 -19.00 -4.79 4.10
N ALA A 240 -18.39 -4.00 3.21
CA ALA A 240 -17.76 -4.52 2.01
C ALA A 240 -16.55 -5.39 2.37
N ASN A 241 -16.44 -6.55 1.72
CA ASN A 241 -15.28 -7.44 1.81
C ASN A 241 -14.66 -7.74 0.44
N GLN A 242 -15.18 -7.11 -0.61
CA GLN A 242 -14.62 -7.11 -1.95
C GLN A 242 -14.61 -5.68 -2.47
N TYR A 243 -13.50 -5.29 -3.07
CA TYR A 243 -13.30 -4.03 -3.76
C TYR A 243 -12.67 -4.34 -5.11
N PHE A 244 -13.01 -3.56 -6.13
CA PHE A 244 -12.48 -3.77 -7.46
C PHE A 244 -12.24 -2.45 -8.16
N ALA A 245 -11.27 -2.43 -9.08
CA ALA A 245 -11.03 -1.32 -9.98
C ALA A 245 -10.49 -1.78 -11.33
N LEU A 246 -10.84 -1.02 -12.38
CA LEU A 246 -10.13 -0.97 -13.64
C LEU A 246 -9.59 0.45 -13.82
N VAL A 247 -8.28 0.59 -13.74
CA VAL A 247 -7.55 1.84 -14.03
C VAL A 247 -7.11 1.80 -15.48
N GLN A 248 -7.55 2.73 -16.31
CA GLN A 248 -7.28 2.76 -17.74
C GLN A 248 -6.51 4.03 -18.13
N SER A 249 -5.49 3.89 -18.99
CA SER A 249 -4.79 5.05 -19.54
C SER A 249 -5.74 5.90 -20.40
N HIS A 250 -5.45 7.21 -20.48
CA HIS A 250 -6.26 8.12 -21.30
C HIS A 250 -6.26 7.81 -22.81
N ASP A 251 -5.26 7.11 -23.32
CA ASP A 251 -5.23 6.64 -24.71
C ASP A 251 -5.85 5.26 -24.90
N ALA A 252 -6.37 4.66 -23.82
CA ALA A 252 -7.06 3.37 -23.78
C ALA A 252 -6.23 2.18 -24.32
N LYS A 253 -4.90 2.28 -24.27
CA LYS A 253 -3.97 1.25 -24.76
C LYS A 253 -3.43 0.32 -23.69
N GLU A 254 -3.69 0.64 -22.44
CA GLU A 254 -3.26 -0.12 -21.27
C GLU A 254 -4.28 0.05 -20.14
N PHE A 255 -4.42 -1.00 -19.33
CA PHE A 255 -5.21 -0.95 -18.11
C PHE A 255 -4.55 -1.79 -17.01
N ILE A 256 -4.96 -1.51 -15.78
CA ILE A 256 -4.70 -2.33 -14.61
C ILE A 256 -6.03 -2.70 -13.98
N THR A 257 -6.26 -3.98 -13.72
CA THR A 257 -7.33 -4.43 -12.83
C THR A 257 -6.79 -4.68 -11.44
N VAL A 258 -7.55 -4.27 -10.43
CA VAL A 258 -7.26 -4.52 -9.01
C VAL A 258 -8.47 -5.20 -8.40
N ASP A 259 -8.27 -6.38 -7.80
CA ASP A 259 -9.24 -7.10 -6.97
C ASP A 259 -8.69 -7.13 -5.55
N TYR A 260 -9.38 -6.47 -4.61
CA TYR A 260 -9.00 -6.44 -3.21
C TYR A 260 -10.05 -7.15 -2.37
N ARG A 261 -9.64 -8.23 -1.70
CA ARG A 261 -10.49 -9.10 -0.88
C ARG A 261 -10.07 -9.03 0.57
N ILE A 262 -11.09 -9.03 1.42
CA ILE A 262 -10.93 -9.15 2.87
C ILE A 262 -11.31 -10.57 3.27
N LEU A 263 -10.35 -11.27 3.88
CA LEU A 263 -10.46 -12.67 4.29
C LEU A 263 -10.59 -12.71 5.81
N CYS A 264 -11.75 -13.12 6.32
CA CYS A 264 -11.96 -13.28 7.75
C CYS A 264 -11.29 -14.57 8.26
N ASP A 265 -10.57 -14.48 9.39
CA ASP A 265 -9.71 -15.57 9.89
C ASP A 265 -10.49 -16.86 10.23
N ASP A 266 -11.71 -16.70 10.76
CA ASP A 266 -12.56 -17.82 11.22
C ASP A 266 -13.55 -18.32 10.15
N TYR A 267 -13.46 -17.86 8.90
CA TYR A 267 -14.41 -18.16 7.81
C TYR A 267 -15.88 -17.76 8.09
N GLU A 268 -16.14 -17.12 9.23
CA GLU A 268 -17.39 -16.43 9.57
C GLU A 268 -17.32 -14.95 9.17
N SER A 269 -18.44 -14.22 9.29
CA SER A 269 -18.45 -12.77 9.05
C SER A 269 -17.62 -12.04 10.10
N CYS A 270 -16.58 -11.32 9.67
CA CYS A 270 -15.81 -10.40 10.50
C CYS A 270 -16.37 -8.97 10.39
N GLU A 271 -16.17 -8.16 11.43
CA GLU A 271 -16.56 -6.75 11.44
C GLU A 271 -15.51 -5.92 10.70
N VAL A 272 -15.75 -5.67 9.40
CA VAL A 272 -14.87 -4.85 8.57
C VAL A 272 -15.12 -3.36 8.81
N ASN A 273 -14.03 -2.60 8.99
CA ASN A 273 -14.08 -1.15 9.08
C ASN A 273 -14.12 -0.53 7.67
N ASN A 274 -15.33 -0.31 7.14
CA ASN A 274 -15.53 0.19 5.78
C ASN A 274 -14.81 1.51 5.49
N GLU A 275 -14.75 2.44 6.44
CA GLU A 275 -14.09 3.73 6.20
C GLU A 275 -12.58 3.55 6.01
N ARG A 276 -11.97 2.71 6.84
CA ARG A 276 -10.54 2.38 6.75
C ARG A 276 -10.25 1.69 5.42
N GLU A 277 -10.98 0.62 5.11
CA GLU A 277 -10.67 -0.23 3.95
C GLU A 277 -11.03 0.45 2.63
N SER A 278 -12.10 1.25 2.59
CA SER A 278 -12.40 2.11 1.42
C SER A 278 -11.28 3.13 1.20
N ARG A 279 -10.80 3.82 2.25
CA ARG A 279 -9.71 4.79 2.11
C ARG A 279 -8.42 4.12 1.64
N PHE A 280 -8.09 2.96 2.21
CA PHE A 280 -6.94 2.16 1.80
C PHE A 280 -7.01 1.82 0.30
N PHE A 281 -8.15 1.29 -0.16
CA PHE A 281 -8.36 0.92 -1.55
C PHE A 281 -8.32 2.14 -2.49
N ASP A 282 -8.96 3.25 -2.08
CA ASP A 282 -8.96 4.50 -2.85
C ASP A 282 -7.54 5.05 -3.03
N THR A 283 -6.73 5.06 -1.96
CA THR A 283 -5.33 5.49 -2.03
C THR A 283 -4.53 4.58 -2.96
N LEU A 284 -4.70 3.26 -2.87
CA LEU A 284 -4.03 2.29 -3.72
C LEU A 284 -4.33 2.56 -5.21
N ILE A 285 -5.60 2.60 -5.62
CA ILE A 285 -5.97 2.73 -7.03
C ILE A 285 -5.65 4.12 -7.60
N GLN A 286 -5.75 5.18 -6.78
CA GLN A 286 -5.42 6.54 -7.20
C GLN A 286 -3.91 6.79 -7.28
N SER A 287 -3.08 5.93 -6.69
CA SER A 287 -1.62 6.02 -6.79
C SER A 287 -1.06 5.45 -8.10
N ILE A 288 -1.83 4.65 -8.83
CA ILE A 288 -1.38 3.95 -10.04
C ILE A 288 -1.02 4.94 -11.15
N ARG A 289 0.17 4.79 -11.74
CA ARG A 289 0.67 5.60 -12.87
C ARG A 289 1.23 4.69 -13.95
N PHE A 290 0.76 4.87 -15.17
CA PHE A 290 1.37 4.24 -16.35
C PHE A 290 2.65 4.97 -16.74
N GLN A 291 3.68 4.20 -17.09
CA GLN A 291 4.99 4.71 -17.49
C GLN A 291 5.07 4.64 -19.03
N LYS A 292 5.33 5.78 -19.66
CA LYS A 292 5.37 5.93 -21.13
C LYS A 292 6.77 6.07 -21.68
#